data_AF-A0A2E0T1S5-F1
#
_entry.id   AF-A0A2E0T1S5-F1
#
_cell.length_a   1.000
_cell.length_b   1.000
_cell.length_c   1.000
_cell.angle_alpha   90.00
_cell.angle_beta   90.00
_cell.angle_gamma   90.00
#
_symmetry.space_group_name_H-M   'P 1'
#
loop_
_entity.id
_entity.type
_entity.pdbx_description
1 polymer ?
#
loop_
_entity_poly.entity_id
_entity_poly.type
_entity_poly.pdbx_seq_one_letter_code
_entity_poly.pdbx_strand_id
1 'polypeptide(L)'
;MRSPHAIFMIRRGRWKYVQCDIDPPMLFDMDADPEELQNLAANPSYAEVEAAFAAEVRERWDSAQTRADVLASQRMRRAVHAGMSAGRRVDWDYQPRREASEEYVRNHMDWTVAAATTRFPPIAGATGRS
;
A
#
# COMPACT_ATOMS: atom_id res chain seq x y z
N MET A 1 15.23 18.30 -0.07
CA MET A 1 16.13 17.14 -0.26
C MET A 1 15.38 15.91 0.20
N ARG A 2 14.97 14.97 -0.67
CA ARG A 2 14.36 13.71 -0.20
C ARG A 2 15.47 12.81 0.35
N SER A 3 15.44 12.52 1.65
CA SER A 3 16.34 11.54 2.25
C SER A 3 16.10 10.17 1.60
N PRO A 4 17.14 9.47 1.08
CA PRO A 4 17.01 8.12 0.53
C PRO A 4 17.14 7.03 1.60
N HIS A 5 17.24 7.40 2.89
CA HIS A 5 17.35 6.44 3.98
C HIS A 5 16.00 5.79 4.25
N ALA A 6 16.01 4.48 4.39
CA ALA A 6 14.84 3.72 4.76
C ALA A 6 14.56 3.87 6.26
N ILE A 7 13.28 3.83 6.61
CA ILE A 7 12.82 3.79 8.00
C ILE A 7 12.25 2.40 8.23
N PHE A 8 12.71 1.76 9.30
CA PHE A 8 12.25 0.45 9.73
C PHE A 8 11.41 0.59 10.99
N MET A 9 10.34 -0.20 11.10
CA MET A 9 9.47 -0.19 12.27
C MET A 9 9.11 -1.62 12.67
N ILE A 10 9.25 -1.93 13.96
CA ILE A 10 8.79 -3.17 14.57
C ILE A 10 7.68 -2.84 15.57
N ARG A 11 6.53 -3.47 15.40
CA ARG A 11 5.43 -3.46 16.37
C ARG A 11 5.29 -4.84 17.00
N ARG A 12 5.48 -4.95 18.32
CA ARG A 12 5.36 -6.22 19.05
C ARG A 12 4.84 -6.00 20.48
N GLY A 13 3.77 -6.71 20.84
CA GLY A 13 3.20 -6.65 22.19
C GLY A 13 2.77 -5.23 22.53
N ARG A 14 3.37 -4.63 23.56
CA ARG A 14 3.17 -3.21 23.90
C ARG A 14 4.16 -2.26 23.24
N TRP A 15 5.20 -2.77 22.59
CA TRP A 15 6.29 -1.95 22.09
C TRP A 15 6.11 -1.56 20.61
N LYS A 16 6.50 -0.34 20.29
CA LYS A 16 6.76 0.14 18.92
C LYS A 16 8.18 0.68 18.88
N TYR A 17 9.01 0.15 17.99
CA TYR A 17 10.38 0.61 17.77
C TYR A 17 10.55 1.10 16.33
N VAL A 18 11.18 2.25 16.14
CA VAL A 18 11.46 2.86 14.84
C VAL A 18 12.94 3.19 14.75
N GLN A 19 13.57 2.80 13.64
CA GLN A 19 14.98 3.03 13.37
C GLN A 19 15.18 3.64 11.97
N CYS A 20 16.06 4.63 11.88
CA CYS A 20 16.57 5.23 10.66
C CYS A 20 18.08 5.43 10.82
N ASP A 21 18.89 5.27 9.77
CA ASP A 21 20.36 5.41 9.92
C ASP A 21 20.80 6.84 10.28
N ILE A 22 19.99 7.85 9.95
CA ILE A 22 20.34 9.28 10.11
C ILE A 22 19.63 9.97 11.27
N ASP A 23 18.61 9.32 11.84
CA ASP A 23 17.79 9.88 12.91
C ASP A 23 17.94 9.02 14.17
N PRO A 24 17.82 9.60 15.38
CA PRO A 24 17.82 8.83 16.61
C PRO A 24 16.71 7.76 16.61
N PRO A 25 16.94 6.61 17.27
CA PRO A 25 15.90 5.60 17.44
C PRO A 25 14.71 6.17 18.23
N MET A 26 13.54 5.58 18.00
CA MET A 26 12.34 5.87 18.78
C MET A 26 11.75 4.57 19.34
N LEU A 27 11.45 4.56 20.63
CA LEU A 27 10.82 3.44 21.33
C LEU A 27 9.61 3.96 22.10
N PHE A 28 8.45 3.33 21.93
CA PHE A 28 7.20 3.71 22.59
C PHE A 28 6.54 2.50 23.25
N ASP A 29 5.97 2.71 24.44
CA ASP A 29 5.03 1.79 25.09
C ASP A 29 3.60 2.16 24.67
N MET A 30 3.06 1.45 23.69
CA MET A 30 1.74 1.68 23.12
C MET A 30 0.58 1.41 24.09
N ASP A 31 0.81 0.69 25.20
CA ASP A 31 -0.23 0.47 26.21
C ASP A 31 -0.29 1.64 27.20
N ALA A 32 0.86 2.22 27.55
CA ALA A 32 0.97 3.34 28.50
C ALA A 32 0.92 4.72 27.82
N ASP A 33 1.36 4.80 26.57
CA ASP A 33 1.45 6.00 25.75
C ASP A 33 0.93 5.73 24.31
N PRO A 34 -0.40 5.59 24.13
CA PRO A 34 -0.99 5.33 22.81
C PRO A 34 -0.80 6.46 21.79
N GLU A 35 -0.51 7.68 22.28
CA GLU A 35 -0.30 8.88 21.46
C GLU A 35 1.19 9.11 21.10
N GLU A 36 2.09 8.23 21.55
CA GLU A 36 3.53 8.26 21.24
C GLU A 36 4.20 9.60 21.62
N LEU A 37 3.77 10.18 22.75
CA LEU A 37 4.26 11.47 23.23
C LEU A 37 5.63 11.38 23.92
N GLN A 38 5.99 10.20 24.42
CA GLN A 38 7.20 9.96 25.20
C GLN A 38 8.11 8.96 24.50
N ASN A 39 9.18 9.45 23.88
CA ASN A 39 10.22 8.57 23.35
C ASN A 39 11.05 7.98 24.50
N LEU A 40 10.97 6.65 24.65
CA LEU A 40 11.69 5.87 25.64
C LEU A 40 13.08 5.41 25.16
N ALA A 41 13.44 5.68 23.91
CA ALA A 41 14.78 5.38 23.40
C ALA A 41 15.83 6.21 24.15
N ALA A 42 17.02 5.65 24.35
CA ALA A 42 18.11 6.20 25.16
C ALA A 42 17.80 6.39 26.67
N ASN A 43 16.63 5.95 27.14
CA ASN A 43 16.35 5.89 28.57
C ASN A 43 16.97 4.61 29.18
N PRO A 44 17.88 4.71 30.18
CA PRO A 44 18.57 3.55 30.76
C PRO A 44 17.64 2.45 31.27
N SER A 45 16.44 2.81 31.74
CA SER A 45 15.43 1.85 32.23
C SER A 45 14.89 0.92 31.14
N TYR A 46 15.05 1.30 29.86
CA TYR A 46 14.53 0.54 28.71
C TYR A 46 15.65 0.07 27.76
N ALA A 47 16.92 0.18 28.18
CA ALA A 47 18.09 -0.11 27.34
C ALA A 47 18.11 -1.55 26.79
N GLU A 48 17.68 -2.54 27.60
CA GLU A 48 17.62 -3.94 27.14
C GLU A 48 16.57 -4.14 26.04
N VAL A 49 15.40 -3.50 26.19
CA VAL A 49 14.31 -3.57 25.21
C VAL A 49 14.73 -2.91 23.91
N GLU A 50 15.32 -1.70 24.00
CA GLU A 50 15.85 -0.99 22.85
C GLU A 50 16.92 -1.80 22.11
N ALA A 51 17.90 -2.36 22.85
CA ALA A 51 18.97 -3.15 22.27
C ALA A 51 18.47 -4.42 21.57
N ALA A 52 17.44 -5.08 22.12
CA ALA A 52 16.82 -6.25 21.50
C ALA A 52 16.17 -5.90 20.15
N PHE A 53 15.42 -4.79 20.09
CA PHE A 53 14.83 -4.34 18.82
C PHE A 53 15.89 -3.85 17.82
N ALA A 54 16.93 -3.13 18.28
CA ALA A 54 18.03 -2.69 17.44
C ALA A 54 18.81 -3.88 16.84
N ALA A 55 18.98 -4.96 17.60
CA ALA A 55 19.57 -6.20 17.09
C ALA A 55 18.68 -6.86 16.03
N GLU A 56 17.38 -6.96 16.28
CA GLU A 56 16.43 -7.53 15.34
C GLU A 56 16.35 -6.73 14.03
N VAL A 57 16.40 -5.39 14.10
CA VAL A 57 16.42 -4.56 12.88
C VAL A 57 17.64 -4.90 12.03
N ARG A 58 18.83 -4.99 12.64
CA ARG A 58 20.07 -5.33 11.93
C ARG A 58 20.07 -6.76 11.38
N GLU A 59 19.38 -7.68 12.03
CA GLU A 59 19.23 -9.06 11.56
C GLU A 59 18.29 -9.15 10.34
N ARG A 60 17.17 -8.42 10.38
CA ARG A 60 16.11 -8.52 9.36
C ARG A 60 16.38 -7.68 8.12
N TRP A 61 17.03 -6.53 8.27
CA TRP A 61 17.19 -5.56 7.20
C TRP A 61 18.62 -5.08 7.07
N ASP A 62 19.16 -5.22 5.86
CA ASP A 62 20.37 -4.52 5.45
C ASP A 62 19.99 -3.11 4.99
N SER A 63 20.22 -2.11 5.86
CA SER A 63 19.86 -0.72 5.59
C SER A 63 20.69 -0.12 4.45
N ALA A 64 21.96 -0.51 4.32
CA ALA A 64 22.85 -0.03 3.28
C ALA A 64 22.42 -0.56 1.89
N GLN A 65 22.13 -1.86 1.81
CA GLN A 65 21.63 -2.49 0.59
C GLN A 65 20.26 -1.92 0.20
N THR A 66 19.34 -1.78 1.16
CA THR A 66 18.02 -1.19 0.93
C THR A 66 18.14 0.22 0.35
N ARG A 67 19.04 1.05 0.90
CA ARG A 67 19.30 2.39 0.40
C ARG A 67 19.87 2.36 -1.02
N ALA A 68 20.79 1.45 -1.33
CA ALA A 68 21.35 1.29 -2.68
C ALA A 68 20.24 0.95 -3.71
N ASP A 69 19.34 0.04 -3.36
CA ASP A 69 18.22 -0.39 -4.21
C ASP A 69 17.21 0.73 -4.43
N VAL A 70 16.86 1.47 -3.38
CA VAL A 70 15.99 2.66 -3.48
C VAL A 70 16.61 3.69 -4.43
N LEU A 71 17.90 3.98 -4.30
CA LEU A 71 18.60 4.91 -5.19
C LEU A 71 18.65 4.42 -6.64
N ALA A 72 18.87 3.12 -6.86
CA ALA A 72 18.84 2.52 -8.19
C ALA A 72 17.44 2.64 -8.83
N SER A 73 16.39 2.29 -8.08
CA SER A 73 14.99 2.44 -8.52
C SER A 73 14.63 3.89 -8.85
N GLN A 74 15.09 4.86 -8.04
CA GLN A 74 14.89 6.28 -8.32
C GLN A 74 15.60 6.72 -9.62
N ARG A 75 16.85 6.29 -9.84
CA ARG A 75 17.58 6.60 -11.08
C ARG A 75 16.87 6.03 -12.31
N MET A 76 16.46 4.76 -12.24
CA MET A 76 15.74 4.09 -13.33
C MET A 76 14.43 4.80 -13.66
N ARG A 77 13.59 5.09 -12.66
CA ARG A 77 12.30 5.76 -12.88
C ARG A 77 12.47 7.17 -13.45
N ARG A 78 13.49 7.92 -13.03
CA ARG A 78 13.77 9.24 -13.61
C ARG A 78 14.11 9.14 -15.10
N ALA A 79 14.93 8.16 -15.49
CA ALA A 79 15.28 7.94 -16.90
C ALA A 79 14.06 7.52 -17.73
N VAL A 80 13.27 6.55 -17.25
CA VAL A 80 12.03 6.11 -17.93
C VAL A 80 11.04 7.27 -18.05
N HIS A 81 10.83 8.03 -16.98
CA HIS A 81 9.90 9.17 -16.99
C HIS A 81 10.33 10.27 -17.97
N ALA A 82 11.63 10.56 -18.06
CA ALA A 82 12.16 11.50 -19.05
C ALA A 82 11.90 11.01 -20.48
N GLY A 83 12.12 9.71 -20.74
CA GLY A 83 11.83 9.10 -22.04
C GLY A 83 10.34 9.12 -22.40
N MET A 84 9.46 8.76 -21.47
CA MET A 84 8.01 8.77 -21.67
C MET A 84 7.44 10.17 -21.89
N SER A 85 8.03 11.18 -21.26
CA SER A 85 7.59 12.58 -21.37
C SER A 85 8.06 13.28 -22.64
N ALA A 86 9.05 12.74 -23.36
CA ALA A 86 9.60 13.33 -24.57
C ALA A 86 8.75 13.07 -25.84
N GLY A 87 7.85 12.10 -25.80
CA GLY A 87 7.04 11.67 -26.93
C GLY A 87 5.53 11.85 -26.72
N ARG A 88 4.74 11.12 -27.51
CA ARG A 88 3.28 11.06 -27.30
C ARG A 88 3.01 10.41 -25.94
N ARG A 89 2.36 11.17 -25.06
CA ARG A 89 1.93 10.70 -23.74
C ARG A 89 1.04 9.46 -23.89
N VAL A 90 1.37 8.43 -23.14
CA VAL A 90 0.55 7.22 -22.98
C VAL A 90 0.14 7.17 -21.51
N ASP A 91 -1.17 7.29 -21.25
CA ASP A 91 -1.70 7.24 -19.91
C ASP A 91 -1.73 5.79 -19.40
N TRP A 92 -1.47 5.62 -18.10
CA TRP A 92 -1.56 4.32 -17.41
C TRP A 92 -2.84 4.19 -16.59
N ASP A 93 -3.71 5.21 -16.67
CA ASP A 93 -5.02 5.18 -16.04
C ASP A 93 -5.83 4.03 -16.62
N TYR A 94 -6.33 3.17 -15.74
CA TYR A 94 -7.21 2.09 -16.15
C TYR A 94 -8.50 2.68 -16.73
N GLN A 95 -8.75 2.43 -18.02
CA GLN A 95 -10.06 2.68 -18.62
C GLN A 95 -10.91 1.42 -18.47
N PRO A 96 -11.95 1.42 -17.60
CA PRO A 96 -12.90 0.31 -17.58
C PRO A 96 -13.60 0.22 -18.94
N ARG A 97 -13.57 -0.97 -19.54
CA ARG A 97 -14.31 -1.21 -20.79
C ARG A 97 -15.80 -1.20 -20.46
N ARG A 98 -16.52 -0.25 -21.07
CA ARG A 98 -17.96 -0.14 -20.97
C ARG A 98 -18.57 -0.27 -22.35
N GLU A 99 -19.23 -1.38 -22.62
CA GLU A 99 -19.89 -1.62 -23.90
C GLU A 99 -21.30 -1.05 -23.88
N ALA A 100 -21.40 0.27 -23.99
CA ALA A 100 -22.69 0.95 -23.96
C ALA A 100 -23.66 0.43 -25.03
N SER A 101 -23.17 -0.13 -26.15
CA SER A 101 -24.00 -0.78 -27.17
C SER A 101 -24.69 -2.06 -26.69
N GLU A 102 -24.15 -2.74 -25.67
CA GLU A 102 -24.67 -4.00 -25.12
C GLU A 102 -25.29 -3.81 -23.72
N GLU A 103 -25.21 -2.61 -23.14
CA GLU A 103 -25.82 -2.33 -21.84
C GLU A 103 -27.30 -1.98 -21.96
N TYR A 104 -28.10 -2.38 -20.96
CA TYR A 104 -29.55 -2.17 -20.92
C TYR A 104 -30.28 -2.78 -22.14
N VAL A 105 -31.55 -2.45 -22.31
CA VAL A 105 -32.34 -2.95 -23.43
C VAL A 105 -31.88 -2.28 -24.72
N ARG A 106 -31.63 -3.11 -25.74
CA ARG A 106 -31.20 -2.71 -27.08
C ARG A 106 -32.10 -3.38 -28.11
N ASN A 107 -32.19 -2.81 -29.32
CA ASN A 107 -33.11 -3.29 -30.36
C ASN A 107 -32.84 -4.74 -30.78
N HIS A 108 -31.63 -5.24 -30.58
CA HIS A 108 -31.23 -6.63 -30.85
C HIS A 108 -31.48 -7.59 -29.67
N MET A 109 -32.11 -7.13 -28.59
CA MET A 109 -32.37 -7.92 -27.37
C MET A 109 -33.87 -8.10 -27.13
N ASP A 110 -34.25 -9.26 -26.60
CA ASP A 110 -35.60 -9.48 -26.09
C ASP A 110 -35.76 -8.80 -24.72
N TRP A 111 -36.69 -7.86 -24.64
CA TRP A 111 -37.00 -7.11 -23.42
C TRP A 111 -37.37 -8.01 -22.24
N THR A 112 -38.05 -9.13 -22.49
CA THR A 112 -38.49 -10.05 -21.44
C THR A 112 -37.32 -10.77 -20.79
N VAL A 113 -36.29 -11.14 -21.56
CA VAL A 113 -35.07 -11.81 -21.09
C VAL A 113 -34.15 -10.84 -20.35
N ALA A 114 -33.99 -9.62 -20.88
CA ALA A 114 -33.16 -8.59 -20.26
C ALA A 114 -33.70 -8.16 -18.88
N ALA A 115 -35.03 -7.99 -18.75
CA ALA A 115 -35.68 -7.61 -17.49
C ALA A 115 -35.60 -8.71 -16.41
N ALA A 116 -35.64 -9.99 -16.81
CA ALA A 116 -35.52 -11.11 -15.89
C ALA A 116 -34.10 -11.28 -15.33
N THR A 117 -33.07 -10.98 -16.13
CA THR A 117 -31.65 -11.16 -15.76
C THR A 117 -31.05 -9.98 -15.00
N THR A 118 -31.52 -8.75 -15.23
CA THR A 118 -30.98 -7.55 -14.56
C THR A 118 -31.74 -7.13 -13.30
N ARG A 119 -32.90 -7.74 -13.00
CA ARG A 119 -33.71 -7.42 -11.82
C ARG A 119 -33.36 -8.30 -10.62
N PHE A 120 -33.06 -7.69 -9.47
CA PHE A 120 -32.88 -8.38 -8.21
C PHE A 120 -33.67 -7.68 -7.08
N PRO A 121 -34.45 -8.41 -6.25
CA PRO A 121 -34.71 -9.85 -6.31
C PRO A 121 -35.57 -10.24 -7.53
N PRO A 122 -35.45 -11.49 -8.02
CA PRO A 122 -36.22 -11.97 -9.16
C PRO A 122 -37.72 -12.00 -8.84
N ILE A 123 -38.57 -11.85 -9.87
CA ILE A 123 -40.03 -11.94 -9.72
C ILE A 123 -40.41 -13.39 -9.41
N ALA A 124 -41.13 -13.62 -8.31
CA ALA A 124 -41.62 -14.95 -7.96
C ALA A 124 -42.52 -15.51 -9.08
N GLY A 125 -42.14 -16.67 -9.64
CA GLY A 125 -42.85 -17.35 -10.73
C GLY A 125 -42.23 -17.23 -12.13
N ALA A 126 -41.09 -16.54 -12.30
CA ALA A 126 -40.40 -16.39 -13.60
C ALA A 126 -39.53 -17.59 -14.03
N THR A 127 -39.77 -18.78 -13.49
CA THR A 127 -39.17 -20.03 -13.99
C THR A 127 -40.08 -20.66 -15.06
N GLY A 128 -39.97 -20.15 -16.28
CA GLY A 128 -40.60 -20.74 -17.47
C GLY A 128 -39.63 -21.66 -18.21
N ARG A 129 -39.91 -22.97 -18.20
CA ARG A 129 -39.33 -23.98 -19.09
C ARG A 129 -39.69 -23.69 -20.56
N SER A 130 -38.73 -23.80 -21.46
CA SER A 130 -38.67 -24.75 -22.61
C SER A 130 -37.51 -24.37 -23.52
#